data_AF-A0A1A2E2A3-F1
#
_entry.id   AF-A0A1A2E2A3-F1
#
_cell.length_a   1.000
_cell.length_b   1.000
_cell.length_c   1.000
_cell.angle_alpha   90.00
_cell.angle_beta   90.00
_cell.angle_gamma   90.00
#
_symmetry.space_group_name_H-M   'P 1'
#
loop_
_entity.id
_entity.type
_entity.pdbx_description
1 polymer ?
#
loop_
_entity_poly.entity_id
_entity_poly.type
_entity_poly.pdbx_seq_one_letter_code
_entity_poly.pdbx_strand_id
1 'polypeptide(L)'
;MNHYTYRAEWSREHDEYVGRCLELPFLKHWAPTLRDAIAGVEKAVDEHLAEREGDDVPAPITERKFSGNFLVRTSPALHARLAVEAADQNVSMNQWVVQKLADRPPSSLLDW
;
A
#
# COMPACT_ATOMS: atom_id res chain seq x y z
N MET A 1 19.54 9.50 -1.34
CA MET A 1 18.96 8.26 -1.88
C MET A 1 18.09 7.70 -0.79
N ASN A 2 16.79 7.78 -0.98
CA ASN A 2 15.83 7.61 0.08
C ASN A 2 15.18 6.24 -0.13
N HIS A 3 14.94 5.47 0.93
CA HIS A 3 14.45 4.10 0.79
C HIS A 3 12.91 4.00 0.66
N TYR A 4 12.27 5.07 0.18
CA TYR A 4 10.82 5.14 -0.02
C TYR A 4 10.37 4.22 -1.16
N THR A 5 9.10 3.83 -1.12
CA THR A 5 8.55 2.89 -2.08
C THR A 5 7.85 3.63 -3.21
N TYR A 6 8.38 3.50 -4.43
CA TYR A 6 7.84 4.15 -5.61
C TYR A 6 7.07 3.18 -6.49
N ARG A 7 5.98 3.67 -7.09
CA ARG A 7 5.19 2.94 -8.08
C ARG A 7 4.87 3.86 -9.25
N ALA A 8 5.00 3.35 -10.46
CA ALA A 8 4.58 4.05 -11.66
C ALA A 8 3.57 3.22 -12.45
N GLU A 9 2.58 3.89 -13.03
CA GLU A 9 1.46 3.27 -13.73
C GLU A 9 1.14 4.07 -14.99
N TRP A 10 0.72 3.38 -16.05
CA TRP A 10 0.23 4.04 -17.27
C TRP A 10 -1.19 4.56 -17.06
N SER A 11 -1.42 5.83 -17.40
CA SER A 11 -2.74 6.46 -17.39
C SER A 11 -3.26 6.62 -18.81
N ARG A 12 -4.30 5.86 -19.16
CA ARG A 12 -4.96 6.02 -20.47
C ARG A 12 -5.62 7.39 -20.64
N GLU A 13 -6.06 8.01 -19.55
CA GLU A 13 -6.73 9.32 -19.60
C GLU A 13 -5.77 10.46 -19.95
N HIS A 14 -4.51 10.35 -19.55
CA HIS A 14 -3.51 11.40 -19.68
C HIS A 14 -2.41 11.05 -20.71
N ASP A 15 -2.45 9.85 -21.30
CA ASP A 15 -1.45 9.30 -22.24
C ASP A 15 -0.01 9.36 -21.71
N GLU A 16 0.13 9.26 -20.39
CA GLU A 16 1.39 9.42 -19.66
C GLU A 16 1.49 8.42 -18.50
N TYR A 17 2.71 8.20 -18.02
CA TYR A 17 2.97 7.50 -16.76
C TYR A 17 2.80 8.43 -15.57
N VAL A 18 2.17 7.94 -14.51
CA VAL A 18 2.12 8.60 -13.20
C VAL A 18 2.99 7.84 -12.19
N GLY A 19 4.06 8.49 -11.72
CA GLY A 19 4.89 8.05 -10.61
C GLY A 19 4.33 8.55 -9.29
N ARG A 20 4.32 7.71 -8.26
CA ARG A 20 3.80 8.03 -6.91
C ARG A 20 4.70 7.42 -5.84
N CYS A 21 4.84 8.12 -4.72
CA CYS A 21 5.40 7.58 -3.48
C CYS A 21 4.27 6.98 -2.64
N LEU A 22 4.40 5.74 -2.16
CA LEU A 22 3.34 5.06 -1.40
C LEU A 22 3.17 5.67 0.00
N GLU A 23 4.25 6.14 0.60
CA GLU A 23 4.26 6.78 1.91
C GLU A 23 3.76 8.23 1.87
N LEU A 24 3.93 8.88 0.71
CA LEU A 24 3.52 10.26 0.46
C LEU A 24 2.60 10.30 -0.78
N PRO A 25 1.33 9.81 -0.69
CA PRO A 25 0.45 9.65 -1.84
C PRO A 25 0.08 10.96 -2.57
N PHE A 26 0.31 12.10 -1.91
CA PHE A 26 0.12 13.44 -2.47
C PHE A 26 1.26 13.87 -3.40
N LEU A 27 2.45 13.25 -3.30
CA LEU A 27 3.56 13.46 -4.23
C LEU A 27 3.40 12.55 -5.44
N LYS A 28 3.19 13.18 -6.60
CA LYS A 28 3.03 12.50 -7.88
C LYS A 28 3.79 13.24 -8.97
N HIS A 29 4.30 12.51 -9.94
CA HIS A 29 4.92 13.07 -11.11
C HIS A 29 4.38 12.40 -12.38
N TRP A 30 4.04 13.20 -13.37
CA TRP A 30 3.55 12.73 -14.66
C TRP A 30 4.67 12.85 -15.68
N ALA A 31 4.89 11.81 -16.47
CA ALA A 31 5.87 11.86 -17.53
C ALA A 31 5.54 10.88 -18.67
N PRO A 32 6.04 11.14 -19.90
CA PRO A 32 5.83 10.24 -21.04
C PRO A 32 6.44 8.85 -20.88
N THR A 33 7.46 8.69 -20.02
CA THR A 33 8.13 7.41 -19.80
C THR A 33 8.10 6.98 -18.34
N LEU A 34 8.13 5.65 -18.12
CA LEU A 34 8.19 5.05 -16.79
C LEU A 34 9.39 5.57 -15.98
N ARG A 35 10.55 5.71 -16.62
CA ARG A 35 11.80 6.14 -15.96
C ARG A 35 11.69 7.58 -15.52
N ASP A 36 11.16 8.46 -16.36
CA ASP A 36 11.01 9.88 -16.05
C ASP A 36 9.96 10.07 -14.94
N ALA A 37 8.88 9.29 -14.96
CA ALA A 37 7.86 9.31 -13.92
C ALA A 37 8.44 8.94 -12.54
N ILE A 38 9.29 7.90 -12.49
CA ILE A 38 9.98 7.48 -11.26
C ILE A 38 11.02 8.51 -10.83
N ALA A 39 11.89 8.97 -11.73
CA ALA A 39 12.94 9.94 -11.41
C ALA A 39 12.36 11.27 -10.91
N GLY A 40 11.25 11.72 -11.51
CA GLY A 40 10.59 12.96 -11.09
C GLY A 40 9.91 12.84 -9.73
N VAL A 41 9.28 11.69 -9.40
CA VAL A 41 8.73 11.50 -8.06
C VAL A 41 9.81 11.29 -7.00
N GLU A 42 10.93 10.65 -7.35
CA GLU A 42 12.10 10.53 -6.47
C GLU A 42 12.63 11.92 -6.10
N LYS A 43 12.85 12.78 -7.10
CA LYS A 43 13.26 14.16 -6.90
C LYS A 43 12.25 14.97 -6.07
N ALA A 44 10.95 14.83 -6.34
CA ALA A 44 9.93 15.52 -5.56
C ALA A 44 9.91 15.08 -4.08
N VAL A 45 10.23 13.81 -3.80
CA VAL A 45 10.42 13.32 -2.42
C VAL A 45 11.68 13.91 -1.81
N ASP A 46 12.82 13.93 -2.52
CA ASP A 46 14.05 14.56 -2.03
C ASP A 46 13.83 16.03 -1.63
N GLU A 47 13.15 16.79 -2.50
CA GLU A 47 12.81 18.20 -2.24
C GLU A 47 11.88 18.34 -1.03
N HIS A 48 10.86 17.48 -0.92
CA HIS A 48 9.95 17.49 0.22
C HIS A 48 10.64 17.17 1.55
N LEU A 49 11.60 16.23 1.54
CA LEU A 49 12.39 15.89 2.73
C LEU A 49 13.36 17.02 3.10
N ALA A 50 13.95 17.69 2.12
CA ALA A 50 14.86 18.81 2.36
C ALA A 50 14.15 20.03 2.97
N GLU A 51 12.89 20.28 2.59
CA GLU A 51 12.08 21.39 3.13
C GLU A 51 11.52 21.10 4.53
N ARG A 52 11.52 19.83 4.98
CA ARG A 52 10.95 19.41 6.27
C ARG A 52 12.01 18.73 7.13
N GLU A 53 12.82 19.54 7.82
CA GLU A 53 13.56 19.06 8.99
C GLU A 53 12.58 18.76 10.14
N GLY A 54 12.18 17.50 10.35
CA GLY A 54 11.37 17.14 11.53
C GLY A 54 10.76 15.74 11.60
N ASP A 55 10.15 15.46 12.75
CA ASP A 55 9.51 14.20 13.19
C ASP A 55 8.22 13.82 12.44
N ASP A 56 7.73 14.67 11.53
CA ASP A 56 6.38 14.54 10.94
C ASP A 56 6.38 13.85 9.56
N VAL A 57 7.54 13.40 9.10
CA VAL A 57 7.66 12.63 7.85
C VAL A 57 7.49 11.14 8.14
N PRO A 58 6.57 10.44 7.46
CA PRO A 58 6.40 9.00 7.64
C PRO A 58 7.66 8.25 7.21
N ALA A 59 8.19 7.41 8.11
CA ALA A 59 9.33 6.56 7.80
C ALA A 59 9.04 5.62 6.59
N PRO A 60 10.07 5.30 5.77
CA PRO A 60 9.92 4.40 4.64
C PRO A 60 9.27 3.07 5.02
N ILE A 61 8.31 2.57 4.23
CA ILE A 61 7.61 1.31 4.51
C ILE A 61 8.58 0.14 4.66
N THR A 62 9.65 0.15 3.88
CA THR A 62 10.73 -0.85 3.88
C THR A 62 11.49 -0.92 5.21
N GLU A 63 11.54 0.18 5.95
CA GLU A 63 12.25 0.28 7.24
C GLU A 63 11.30 0.07 8.44
N ARG A 64 9.99 0.00 8.20
CA ARG A 64 9.00 -0.24 9.26
C ARG A 64 9.07 -1.69 9.73
N LYS A 65 9.13 -1.88 11.05
CA LYS A 65 8.98 -3.19 11.66
C LYS A 65 7.48 -3.54 11.75
N PHE A 66 7.06 -4.57 11.02
CA PHE A 66 5.70 -5.09 11.08
C PHE A 66 5.62 -6.23 12.10
N SER A 67 4.83 -6.05 13.16
CA SER A 67 4.67 -7.05 14.23
C SER A 67 3.74 -8.21 13.86
N GLY A 68 3.00 -8.10 12.74
CA GLY A 68 1.92 -9.03 12.37
C GLY A 68 0.65 -8.90 13.22
N ASN A 69 0.70 -8.14 14.32
CA ASN A 69 -0.43 -7.90 15.20
C ASN A 69 -1.14 -6.61 14.79
N PHE A 70 -2.39 -6.72 14.35
CA PHE A 70 -3.22 -5.57 14.03
C PHE A 70 -4.65 -5.79 14.52
N LEU A 71 -5.19 -4.79 15.21
CA LEU A 71 -6.55 -4.82 15.74
C LEU A 71 -7.51 -4.30 14.68
N VAL A 72 -8.41 -5.15 14.18
CA VAL A 72 -9.42 -4.78 13.19
C VAL A 72 -10.78 -4.62 13.87
N ARG A 73 -11.38 -3.43 13.74
CA ARG A 73 -12.79 -3.23 14.09
C ARG A 73 -13.68 -3.73 12.96
N THR A 74 -14.75 -4.43 13.32
CA THR A 74 -15.70 -5.01 12.36
C THR A 74 -17.13 -5.00 12.91
N SER A 75 -18.12 -5.29 12.06
CA SER A 75 -19.51 -5.38 12.49
C SER A 75 -19.75 -6.68 13.29
N PRO A 76 -20.69 -6.69 14.24
CA PRO A 76 -21.06 -7.90 14.98
C PRO A 76 -21.46 -9.06 14.07
N ALA A 77 -22.15 -8.76 12.96
CA ALA A 77 -22.57 -9.75 11.97
C ALA A 77 -21.38 -10.44 11.27
N LEU A 78 -20.37 -9.66 10.86
CA LEU A 78 -19.17 -10.22 10.23
C LEU A 78 -18.35 -11.04 11.23
N HIS A 79 -18.23 -10.55 12.46
CA HIS A 79 -17.56 -11.30 13.54
C HIS A 79 -18.23 -12.66 13.81
N ALA A 80 -19.56 -12.68 13.92
CA ALA A 80 -20.31 -13.92 14.14
C ALA A 80 -20.10 -14.91 12.98
N ARG A 81 -20.17 -14.43 11.74
CA ARG A 81 -19.92 -15.27 10.55
C ARG A 81 -18.51 -15.88 10.57
N LEU A 82 -17.48 -15.08 10.84
CA LEU A 82 -16.10 -15.57 10.91
C LEU A 82 -15.90 -16.61 12.02
N ALA A 83 -16.56 -16.44 13.17
CA ALA A 83 -16.48 -17.39 14.26
C ALA A 83 -17.12 -18.74 13.91
N VAL A 84 -18.27 -18.72 13.24
CA VAL A 84 -18.96 -19.94 12.76
C VAL A 84 -18.12 -20.67 11.72
N GLU A 85 -17.62 -19.95 10.72
CA GLU A 85 -16.78 -20.55 9.66
C GLU A 85 -15.48 -21.13 10.23
N ALA A 86 -14.85 -20.45 11.18
CA ALA A 86 -13.64 -20.96 11.82
C ALA A 86 -13.90 -22.26 12.62
N ALA A 87 -15.04 -22.31 13.32
CA ALA A 87 -15.45 -23.51 14.07
C ALA A 87 -15.75 -24.69 13.13
N ASP A 88 -16.41 -24.45 12.00
CA ASP A 88 -16.69 -25.47 10.98
C ASP A 88 -15.40 -26.08 10.40
N GLN A 89 -14.38 -25.25 10.20
CA GLN A 89 -13.07 -25.67 9.70
C GLN A 89 -12.13 -26.18 10.81
N ASN A 90 -12.59 -26.20 12.07
CA ASN A 90 -11.83 -26.61 13.25
C ASN A 90 -10.48 -25.86 13.40
N VAL A 91 -10.50 -24.54 13.14
CA VAL A 91 -9.34 -23.64 13.27
C VAL A 91 -9.66 -22.44 14.15
N SER A 92 -8.63 -21.74 14.61
CA SER A 92 -8.85 -20.46 15.30
C SER A 92 -9.40 -19.40 14.35
N MET A 93 -10.20 -18.46 14.87
CA MET A 93 -10.73 -17.35 14.06
C MET A 93 -9.61 -16.50 13.43
N ASN A 94 -8.50 -16.29 14.14
CA ASN A 94 -7.34 -15.58 13.57
C ASN A 94 -6.74 -16.35 12.39
N GLN A 95 -6.58 -17.67 12.51
CA GLN A 95 -6.09 -18.51 11.41
C GLN A 95 -7.04 -18.48 10.22
N TRP A 96 -8.36 -18.54 10.46
CA TRP A 96 -9.36 -18.43 9.41
C TRP A 96 -9.29 -17.08 8.67
N VAL A 97 -9.15 -15.99 9.42
CA VAL A 97 -8.96 -14.65 8.85
C VAL A 97 -7.68 -14.58 8.01
N VAL A 98 -6.56 -15.13 8.49
CA VAL A 98 -5.31 -15.17 7.72
C VAL A 98 -5.48 -15.97 6.43
N GLN A 99 -6.16 -17.12 6.46
CA GLN A 99 -6.44 -17.90 5.25
C GLN A 99 -7.28 -17.10 4.24
N LYS A 100 -8.34 -16.43 4.68
CA LYS A 100 -9.16 -15.55 3.83
C LYS A 100 -8.37 -14.38 3.24
N LEU A 101 -7.43 -13.82 3.98
CA LEU A 101 -6.57 -12.73 3.50
C LEU A 101 -5.51 -13.21 2.51
N ALA A 102 -4.97 -14.42 2.72
CA ALA A 102 -3.99 -15.05 1.84
C ALA A 102 -4.62 -15.54 0.52
N ASP A 103 -5.90 -15.92 0.56
CA ASP A 103 -6.68 -16.37 -0.61
C ASP A 103 -7.17 -15.20 -1.49
N ARG A 104 -6.63 -13.99 -1.29
CA ARG A 104 -6.89 -12.87 -2.18
C ARG A 104 -6.28 -13.19 -3.56
N PRO A 105 -7.07 -13.33 -4.64
CA PRO A 105 -6.48 -13.37 -5.97
C PRO A 105 -5.64 -12.11 -6.15
N PRO A 106 -4.41 -12.20 -6.69
CA PRO A 106 -3.59 -11.02 -6.89
C PRO A 106 -4.46 -9.99 -7.60
N SER A 107 -4.55 -8.79 -7.03
CA SER A 107 -5.28 -7.68 -7.65
C SER A 107 -4.72 -7.57 -9.06
N SER A 108 -5.49 -8.06 -10.04
CA SER A 108 -5.20 -7.83 -11.44
C SER A 108 -5.02 -6.33 -11.57
N LEU A 109 -3.87 -5.89 -12.05
CA LEU A 109 -3.57 -4.48 -12.31
C LEU A 109 -4.47 -3.88 -13.41
N LEU A 110 -5.49 -4.61 -13.85
CA LEU A 110 -6.30 -4.34 -15.04
C LEU A 110 -7.80 -4.55 -14.81
N ASP A 111 -8.28 -4.58 -13.57
CA ASP A 111 -9.72 -4.61 -13.33
C ASP A 111 -10.25 -3.16 -13.33
N TRP A 112 -10.69 -2.73 -14.51
CA TRP A 112 -11.51 -1.53 -14.76
C TRP A 112 -12.98 -1.92 -14.92
#